data_AF-A0A2A2TKT0-F1
#
_entry.id   AF-A0A2A2TKT0-F1
#
_cell.length_a   1.000
_cell.length_b   1.000
_cell.length_c   1.000
_cell.angle_alpha   90.00
_cell.angle_beta   90.00
_cell.angle_gamma   90.00
#
_symmetry.space_group_name_H-M   'P 1'
#
loop_
_entity.id
_entity.type
_entity.pdbx_description
1 polymer ?
#
loop_
_entity_poly.entity_id
_entity_poly.type
_entity_poly.pdbx_seq_one_letter_code
_entity_poly.pdbx_strand_id
1 'polypeptide(L)' 'MRAQERMGTVDEKGQLSLDEPLKNKHSRVKVIILYFEDTDEDDESKESILNGFRTSLQELKVGKTRDISKLWDGIDDE' A
#
# COMPACT_ATOMS: atom_id res chain seq x y z
N MET A 1 -2.15 -10.76 27.30
CA MET A 1 -0.97 -9.94 26.94
C MET A 1 -1.45 -8.57 26.53
N ARG A 2 -0.76 -7.49 26.91
CA ARG A 2 -1.10 -6.10 26.51
C ARG A 2 0.12 -5.50 25.82
N ALA A 3 -0.07 -4.95 24.63
CA ALA A 3 0.96 -4.25 23.88
C ALA A 3 0.73 -2.73 24.02
N GLN A 4 1.83 -1.97 24.13
CA GLN A 4 1.80 -0.52 24.07
C GLN A 4 2.61 -0.09 22.85
N GLU A 5 1.96 0.59 21.92
CA GLU A 5 2.63 1.19 20.77
C GLU A 5 3.19 2.56 21.15
N ARG A 6 4.46 2.78 20.79
CA ARG A 6 5.16 4.05 20.94
C ARG A 6 6.03 4.25 19.72
N MET A 7 6.00 5.48 19.23
CA MET A 7 6.92 5.92 18.20
C MET A 7 8.32 6.08 18.79
N GLY A 8 9.29 5.81 17.94
CA GLY A 8 10.69 5.98 18.25
C GLY A 8 11.46 6.11 16.95
N THR A 9 12.56 6.82 17.03
CA THR A 9 13.44 7.06 15.89
C THR A 9 14.65 6.14 16.01
N VAL A 10 15.06 5.55 14.88
CA VAL A 10 16.32 4.83 14.78
C VAL A 10 17.36 5.81 14.24
N ASP A 11 18.44 6.02 14.98
CA ASP A 11 19.52 6.92 14.57
C ASP A 11 20.43 6.31 13.47
N GLU A 12 21.38 7.09 12.96
CA GLU A 12 22.34 6.66 11.93
C GLU A 12 23.23 5.48 12.36
N LYS A 13 23.31 5.19 13.66
CA LYS A 13 24.07 4.07 14.22
C LYS A 13 23.19 2.85 14.48
N GLY A 14 21.90 2.91 14.14
CA GLY A 14 20.94 1.84 14.34
C GLY A 14 20.38 1.76 15.77
N GLN A 15 20.56 2.80 16.60
CA GLN A 15 20.03 2.84 17.96
C GLN A 15 18.59 3.35 17.97
N LEU A 16 17.67 2.54 18.49
CA LEU A 16 16.27 2.94 18.70
C LEU A 16 16.14 3.82 19.95
N SER A 17 15.63 5.02 19.75
CA SER A 17 15.25 5.96 20.80
C SER A 17 13.75 6.17 20.78
N LEU A 18 13.07 5.93 21.91
CA LEU A 18 11.63 6.19 22.03
C LEU A 18 11.38 7.67 22.30
N ASP A 19 10.39 8.26 21.63
CA ASP A 19 10.05 9.67 21.82
C ASP A 19 9.46 9.91 23.23
N GLU A 20 8.78 8.91 23.78
CA GLU A 20 8.25 8.90 25.13
C GLU A 20 8.72 7.68 25.93
N PRO A 21 8.93 7.83 27.25
CA PRO A 21 9.29 6.71 28.11
C PRO A 21 8.14 5.70 28.23
N LEU A 22 8.50 4.41 28.28
CA LEU A 22 7.54 3.34 28.55
C LEU A 22 7.09 3.40 30.02
N LYS A 23 5.81 3.13 30.26
CA LYS A 23 5.25 3.12 31.62
C LYS A 23 5.78 1.96 32.48
N ASN A 24 6.27 0.89 31.85
CA ASN A 24 6.80 -0.27 32.54
C ASN A 24 8.30 -0.10 32.82
N LYS A 25 8.68 -0.19 34.10
CA LYS A 25 10.09 -0.19 34.54
C LYS A 25 10.65 -1.62 34.50
N HIS A 26 11.89 -1.78 34.04
CA HIS A 26 12.66 -3.03 34.06
C HIS A 26 11.99 -4.26 33.41
N SER A 27 11.22 -4.06 32.33
CA SER A 27 10.58 -5.16 31.61
C SER A 27 11.26 -5.41 30.27
N ARG A 28 11.36 -6.68 29.86
CA ARG A 28 11.83 -7.06 28.53
C ARG A 28 10.75 -6.73 27.50
N VAL A 29 11.11 -5.97 26.46
CA VAL A 29 10.19 -5.57 25.39
C VAL A 29 10.53 -6.29 24.09
N LYS A 30 9.51 -6.52 23.25
CA LYS A 30 9.66 -6.96 21.86
C LYS A 30 9.51 -5.71 20.98
N VAL A 31 10.51 -5.43 20.15
CA VAL A 31 10.50 -4.32 19.20
C VAL A 31 10.07 -4.86 17.84
N ILE A 32 9.15 -4.17 17.17
CA ILE A 32 8.72 -4.45 15.81
C ILE A 32 9.11 -3.23 14.98
N ILE A 33 9.93 -3.42 13.95
CA ILE A 33 10.33 -2.37 13.01
C ILE A 33 9.48 -2.55 11.77
N LEU A 34 8.72 -1.52 11.41
CA LEU A 34 7.95 -1.49 10.17
C LEU A 34 8.81 -0.82 9.11
N TYR A 35 9.15 -1.56 8.07
CA TYR A 35 9.73 -1.00 6.86
C TYR A 35 8.56 -0.71 5.92
N PHE A 36 8.40 0.56 5.55
CA PHE A 36 7.58 0.89 4.39
C PHE A 36 8.47 0.63 3.19
N GLU A 37 8.22 -0.46 2.48
CA GLU A 37 8.69 -0.55 1.11
C GLU A 37 8.01 0.61 0.38
N ASP A 38 8.79 1.56 -0.14
CA ASP A 38 8.30 2.49 -1.15
C ASP A 38 7.73 1.61 -2.25
N THR A 39 6.41 1.51 -2.28
CA THR A 39 5.68 0.86 -3.36
C THR A 39 5.74 1.81 -4.55
N ASP A 40 6.95 2.05 -5.08
CA ASP A 40 7.16 2.48 -6.45
C ASP A 40 6.85 1.28 -7.39
N GLU A 41 5.74 0.58 -7.15
CA GLU A 41 5.16 -0.42 -8.06
C GLU A 41 3.94 0.13 -8.82
N ASP A 42 3.72 1.45 -8.79
CA ASP A 42 2.89 2.14 -9.79
C ASP A 42 3.82 2.85 -10.81
N ASP A 43 4.66 2.06 -11.46
CA ASP A 43 5.43 2.48 -12.65
C ASP A 43 4.52 2.67 -13.89
N GLU A 44 3.20 2.81 -13.70
CA GLU A 44 2.35 3.49 -14.67
C GLU A 44 2.38 4.99 -14.36
N SER A 45 3.28 5.69 -15.08
CA SER A 45 3.26 7.15 -15.16
C SER A 45 1.82 7.65 -15.32
N LYS A 46 1.45 8.72 -14.59
CA LYS A 46 0.10 9.33 -14.67
C LYS A 46 -0.40 9.56 -16.10
N GLU A 47 0.53 9.76 -17.03
CA GLU A 47 0.27 9.87 -18.47
C GLU A 47 -0.25 8.57 -19.12
N SER A 48 0.25 7.39 -18.71
CA SER A 48 -0.21 6.07 -19.15
C SER A 48 -1.67 5.85 -18.75
N ILE A 49 -1.98 6.08 -17.47
CA ILE A 49 -3.33 5.99 -16.91
C ILE A 49 -4.29 6.91 -17.69
N LEU A 50 -3.91 8.19 -17.90
CA LEU A 50 -4.72 9.15 -18.66
C LEU A 50 -4.90 8.74 -20.14
N ASN A 51 -3.89 8.14 -20.74
CA ASN A 51 -3.97 7.65 -22.12
C ASN A 51 -4.92 6.44 -22.24
N GLY A 52 -4.88 5.52 -21.27
CA GLY A 52 -5.83 4.41 -21.15
C GLY A 52 -7.26 4.93 -21.06
N PHE A 53 -7.53 5.88 -20.17
CA PHE A 53 -8.85 6.50 -20.03
C PHE A 53 -9.34 7.18 -21.32
N ARG A 54 -8.47 7.92 -22.03
CA ARG A 54 -8.83 8.55 -23.31
C ARG A 54 -9.17 7.51 -24.38
N THR A 55 -8.41 6.42 -24.43
CA THR A 55 -8.62 5.32 -25.37
C THR A 55 -9.96 4.63 -25.11
N SER A 56 -10.22 4.23 -23.86
CA SER A 56 -11.51 3.63 -23.49
C SER A 56 -12.69 4.56 -23.76
N LEU A 57 -12.54 5.86 -23.53
CA LEU A 57 -13.58 6.85 -23.85
C LEU A 57 -13.85 6.96 -25.36
N GLN A 58 -12.82 6.84 -26.20
CA GLN A 58 -12.99 6.79 -27.65
C GLN A 58 -13.68 5.50 -28.10
N GLU A 59 -13.33 4.35 -27.51
CA GLU A 59 -13.99 3.06 -27.81
C GLU A 59 -15.48 3.07 -27.44
N LEU A 60 -15.84 3.67 -26.29
CA LEU A 60 -17.23 3.89 -25.90
C LEU A 60 -17.98 4.76 -26.92
N LYS A 61 -17.35 5.84 -27.41
CA LYS A 61 -17.95 6.74 -28.41
C LYS A 61 -18.20 6.06 -29.76
N VAL A 62 -17.38 5.07 -30.13
CA VAL A 62 -17.51 4.29 -31.37
C VAL A 62 -18.46 3.10 -31.18
N GLY A 63 -19.05 2.93 -29.99
CA GLY A 63 -19.99 1.84 -29.69
C GLY A 63 -19.30 0.49 -29.50
N LYS A 64 -17.97 0.47 -29.33
CA LYS A 64 -17.19 -0.72 -29.04
C LYS A 64 -17.22 -0.96 -27.53
N THR A 65 -18.40 -1.30 -27.03
CA THR A 65 -18.63 -1.57 -25.61
C THR A 65 -18.80 -3.07 -25.38
N ARG A 66 -18.31 -3.56 -24.24
CA ARG A 66 -18.62 -4.91 -23.76
C ARG A 66 -19.52 -4.78 -22.54
N ASP A 67 -20.47 -5.69 -22.44
CA ASP A 67 -21.35 -5.75 -21.28
C ASP A 67 -20.51 -6.09 -20.03
N ILE A 68 -20.70 -5.35 -18.94
CA ILE A 68 -19.88 -5.49 -17.74
C ILE A 68 -20.01 -6.90 -17.17
N SER A 69 -21.21 -7.49 -17.25
CA SER A 69 -21.48 -8.86 -16.82
C SER A 69 -20.70 -9.91 -17.60
N LYS A 70 -20.27 -9.62 -18.84
CA LYS A 70 -19.45 -10.52 -19.67
C LYS A 70 -17.95 -10.34 -19.45
N LEU A 71 -17.51 -9.32 -18.72
CA LEU A 71 -16.09 -9.12 -18.39
C LEU A 71 -15.61 -10.07 -17.28
N TRP A 72 -16.55 -10.59 -16.49
CA TRP A 72 -16.29 -11.50 -15.37
C TRP A 72 -16.52 -12.97 -15.73
N ASP A 73 -17.02 -13.25 -16.94
CA ASP A 73 -17.24 -14.61 -17.46
C ASP A 73 -15.89 -15.32 -17.65
N GLY A 74 -15.65 -16.38 -16.87
CA GLY A 74 -14.39 -17.15 -16.86
C GLY A 74 -13.32 -16.70 -15.85
N ILE A 75 -13.64 -15.77 -14.93
CA ILE A 75 -12.76 -15.42 -13.80
C ILE A 75 -13.10 -16.25 -12.54
N ASP A 76 -14.33 -16.76 -12.42
CA ASP A 76 -14.81 -17.57 -11.27
C ASP A 76 -14.62 -19.09 -11.44
N ASP A 77 -13.94 -19.55 -12.51
CA ASP A 77 -13.67 -20.98 -12.74
C ASP A 77 -12.33 -21.42 -12.09
N GLU A 78 -12.26 -21.47 -10.75
CA GLU A 78 -11.26 -22.26 -10.00
C GLU A 78 -11.91 -23.03 -8.83
#